data_AF-A0AB39VDN7-F1
#
_entry.id   AF-A0AB39VDN7-F1
#
_cell.length_a   1.000
_cell.length_b   1.000
_cell.length_c   1.000
_cell.angle_alpha   90.00
_cell.angle_beta   90.00
_cell.angle_gamma   90.00
#
_symmetry.space_group_name_H-M   'P 1'
#
loop_
_entity.id
_entity.type
_entity.pdbx_description
1 polymer ?
#
loop_
_entity_poly.entity_id
_entity_poly.type
_entity_poly.pdbx_seq_one_letter_code
_entity_poly.pdbx_strand_id
1 'polypeptide(L)'
;MKKIRKIGIMFLVLAISISVIACGNQNKSKKVNDFSSKTEKESEEKLKASYGDGENRDFTTDGKLHEDKFLNKKFGYTDTSDEFEIKKDAKGYYVISYYYDEDNEAAQAEKEVRRLKVYKNFALVKEDGDNSMVYAYDTKLKKLVFLNSNGKIFLEATEME
;
A
#
# COMPACT_ATOMS: atom_id res chain seq x y z
N MET A 1 11.50 -45.85 -6.09
CA MET A 1 10.14 -45.99 -6.68
C MET A 1 9.09 -45.84 -5.58
N LYS A 2 8.32 -44.74 -5.57
CA LYS A 2 7.04 -44.65 -4.87
C LYS A 2 6.16 -43.68 -5.66
N LYS A 3 5.13 -44.26 -6.29
CA LYS A 3 4.17 -43.59 -7.17
C LYS A 3 3.20 -42.80 -6.31
N ILE A 4 3.07 -41.50 -6.54
CA ILE A 4 1.98 -40.70 -5.96
C ILE A 4 1.00 -40.40 -7.10
N ARG A 5 -0.24 -40.81 -6.85
CA ARG A 5 -1.36 -40.87 -7.80
C ARG A 5 -1.87 -39.45 -8.07
N LYS A 6 -2.01 -39.10 -9.35
CA LYS A 6 -2.63 -37.85 -9.82
C LYS A 6 -4.13 -37.91 -9.50
N ILE A 7 -4.62 -36.99 -8.67
CA ILE A 7 -6.06 -36.77 -8.45
C ILE A 7 -6.47 -35.67 -9.43
N GLY A 8 -7.09 -36.10 -10.53
CA GLY A 8 -7.73 -35.20 -11.49
C GLY A 8 -9.04 -34.71 -10.90
N ILE A 9 -9.12 -33.41 -10.60
CA ILE A 9 -10.38 -32.78 -10.20
C ILE A 9 -11.19 -32.55 -11.48
N MET A 10 -12.29 -33.29 -11.53
CA MET A 10 -13.29 -33.34 -12.58
C MET A 10 -14.01 -31.99 -12.68
N PHE A 11 -14.05 -31.42 -13.88
CA PHE A 11 -14.85 -30.25 -14.25
C PHE A 11 -16.34 -30.53 -13.99
N LEU A 12 -16.97 -29.79 -13.09
CA LEU A 12 -18.43 -29.72 -12.99
C LEU A 12 -18.90 -28.43 -13.69
N VAL A 13 -19.26 -28.57 -14.96
CA VAL A 13 -19.98 -27.54 -15.73
C VAL A 13 -21.41 -27.50 -15.19
N LEU A 14 -21.81 -26.41 -14.53
CA LEU A 14 -23.21 -26.18 -14.18
C LEU A 14 -23.83 -25.20 -15.19
N ALA A 15 -24.86 -25.70 -15.87
CA ALA A 15 -25.54 -25.06 -16.97
C ALA A 15 -26.36 -23.82 -16.57
N ILE A 16 -26.51 -22.98 -17.58
CA ILE A 16 -27.14 -21.67 -17.66
C ILE A 16 -28.65 -21.73 -17.40
N SER A 17 -29.18 -20.78 -16.64
CA SER A 17 -30.59 -20.35 -16.76
C SER A 17 -30.64 -18.83 -16.95
N ILE A 18 -30.82 -18.41 -18.20
CA ILE A 18 -31.12 -17.04 -18.59
C ILE A 18 -32.60 -16.80 -18.31
N SER A 19 -32.91 -15.87 -17.42
CA SER A 19 -34.24 -15.26 -17.36
C SER A 19 -34.16 -13.88 -18.03
N VAL A 20 -34.66 -13.81 -19.27
CA VAL A 20 -34.94 -12.54 -19.97
C VAL A 20 -36.40 -12.18 -19.72
N ILE A 21 -36.67 -11.09 -18.98
CA ILE A 21 -37.98 -10.43 -18.99
C ILE A 21 -37.82 -8.90 -18.95
N ALA A 22 -38.43 -8.31 -19.99
CA ALA A 22 -39.07 -6.99 -20.11
C ALA A 22 -38.23 -5.71 -20.23
N CYS A 23 -38.44 -5.08 -21.39
CA CYS A 23 -38.15 -3.69 -21.74
C CYS A 23 -38.84 -2.68 -20.81
N GLY A 24 -38.08 -1.66 -20.41
CA GLY A 24 -38.58 -0.37 -19.93
C GLY A 24 -37.55 0.70 -20.31
N ASN A 25 -37.96 1.68 -21.12
CA ASN A 25 -37.07 2.65 -21.77
C ASN A 25 -36.96 3.96 -20.95
N GLN A 26 -35.75 4.55 -20.98
CA GLN A 26 -35.36 5.95 -20.70
C GLN A 26 -35.16 6.43 -19.24
N ASN A 27 -33.91 6.53 -18.78
CA ASN A 27 -33.12 7.78 -18.83
C ASN A 27 -31.71 7.62 -18.24
N LYS A 28 -30.77 8.40 -18.82
CA LYS A 28 -29.32 8.38 -18.58
C LYS A 28 -28.92 8.77 -17.14
N SER A 29 -28.09 7.97 -16.51
CA SER A 29 -26.95 8.44 -15.71
C SER A 29 -25.91 7.32 -15.63
N LYS A 30 -24.75 7.57 -16.23
CA LYS A 30 -23.58 6.69 -16.24
C LYS A 30 -22.95 6.76 -14.84
N LYS A 31 -23.41 5.94 -13.91
CA LYS A 31 -22.75 5.76 -12.60
C LYS A 31 -21.59 4.79 -12.82
N VAL A 32 -20.37 5.33 -12.76
CA VAL A 32 -19.12 4.56 -12.65
C VAL A 32 -19.28 3.60 -11.49
N ASN A 33 -18.97 2.32 -11.72
CA ASN A 33 -19.09 1.27 -10.73
C ASN A 33 -18.20 1.59 -9.52
N ASP A 34 -18.84 2.09 -8.48
CA ASP A 34 -18.40 1.99 -7.09
C ASP A 34 -18.12 0.51 -6.84
N PHE A 35 -16.87 0.15 -6.53
CA PHE A 35 -16.49 -1.21 -6.19
C PHE A 35 -17.06 -1.54 -4.81
N SER A 36 -18.36 -1.83 -4.78
CA SER A 36 -19.01 -2.53 -3.68
C SER A 36 -18.55 -3.98 -3.76
N SER A 37 -17.57 -4.29 -2.93
CA SER A 37 -16.99 -5.61 -2.77
C SER A 37 -18.04 -6.62 -2.32
N LYS A 38 -18.37 -7.58 -3.19
CA LYS A 38 -18.90 -8.87 -2.75
C LYS A 38 -17.70 -9.76 -2.42
N THR A 39 -17.65 -10.07 -1.13
CA THR A 39 -16.85 -11.02 -0.36
C THR A 39 -16.28 -12.21 -1.13
N GLU A 40 -14.96 -12.26 -1.22
CA GLU A 40 -14.19 -13.50 -1.04
C GLU A 40 -13.45 -13.39 0.29
N LYS A 41 -13.61 -14.39 1.16
CA LYS A 41 -13.02 -14.42 2.50
C LYS A 41 -11.52 -14.74 2.40
N GLU A 42 -10.70 -13.79 1.98
CA GLU A 42 -9.37 -13.64 2.57
C GLU A 42 -9.58 -12.95 3.92
N SER A 43 -8.95 -13.44 4.98
CA SER A 43 -8.85 -12.68 6.22
C SER A 43 -8.16 -11.37 5.88
N GLU A 44 -8.92 -10.29 5.68
CA GLU A 44 -8.40 -8.96 5.43
C GLU A 44 -7.52 -8.59 6.62
N GLU A 45 -6.21 -8.76 6.46
CA GLU A 45 -5.23 -8.22 7.39
C GLU A 45 -5.40 -6.70 7.31
N LYS A 46 -6.22 -6.16 8.22
CA LYS A 46 -6.51 -4.73 8.28
C LYS A 46 -5.17 -4.01 8.50
N LEU A 47 -4.90 -2.96 7.71
CA LEU A 47 -3.75 -2.10 7.91
C LEU A 47 -3.81 -1.58 9.35
N LYS A 48 -2.83 -1.96 10.17
CA LYS A 48 -2.68 -1.47 11.54
C LYS A 48 -1.85 -0.19 11.55
N ALA A 49 -2.27 0.83 10.80
CA ALA A 49 -1.61 2.14 10.90
C ALA A 49 -2.05 2.85 12.19
N SER A 50 -1.10 3.49 12.86
CA SER A 50 -1.27 4.12 14.18
C SER A 50 -1.31 5.65 14.09
N TYR A 51 -0.95 6.24 12.95
CA TYR A 51 -1.09 7.68 12.72
C TYR A 51 -2.54 8.00 12.34
N GLY A 52 -3.04 9.15 12.81
CA GLY A 52 -4.43 9.58 12.70
C GLY A 52 -4.93 9.79 11.26
N ASP A 53 -6.14 10.32 11.10
CA ASP A 53 -6.78 10.42 9.77
C ASP A 53 -6.03 11.32 8.77
N GLY A 54 -5.20 12.26 9.26
CA GLY A 54 -4.41 13.20 8.45
C GLY A 54 -5.21 13.92 7.37
N GLU A 55 -4.63 14.08 6.17
CA GLU A 55 -5.33 14.68 5.02
C GLU A 55 -6.55 13.86 4.54
N ASN A 56 -6.64 12.59 4.93
CA ASN A 56 -7.71 11.65 4.59
C ASN A 56 -8.05 11.63 3.09
N ARG A 57 -7.02 11.64 2.24
CA ARG A 57 -7.17 11.68 0.78
C ARG A 57 -7.21 10.29 0.17
N ASP A 58 -7.84 10.19 -0.99
CA ASP A 58 -7.90 8.94 -1.75
C ASP A 58 -6.52 8.51 -2.25
N PHE A 59 -6.20 7.24 -2.04
CA PHE A 59 -5.02 6.58 -2.59
C PHE A 59 -5.33 5.87 -3.91
N THR A 60 -4.44 6.00 -4.90
CA THR A 60 -4.54 5.37 -6.23
C THR A 60 -3.33 4.49 -6.54
N THR A 61 -3.55 3.21 -6.78
CA THR A 61 -2.49 2.24 -7.13
C THR A 61 -2.84 1.44 -8.38
N ASP A 62 -1.81 1.02 -9.12
CA ASP A 62 -1.91 0.02 -10.20
C ASP A 62 -1.55 -1.40 -9.72
N GLY A 63 -1.41 -1.60 -8.40
CA GLY A 63 -1.07 -2.86 -7.77
C GLY A 63 0.43 -3.19 -7.75
N LYS A 64 1.29 -2.27 -8.19
CA LYS A 64 2.76 -2.44 -8.17
C LYS A 64 3.41 -1.59 -7.09
N LEU A 65 4.60 -2.03 -6.67
CA LEU A 65 5.37 -1.33 -5.65
C LEU A 65 6.03 -0.03 -6.17
N HIS A 66 6.44 0.03 -7.43
CA HIS A 66 7.20 1.15 -8.02
C HIS A 66 8.53 1.44 -7.31
N GLU A 67 9.37 0.42 -7.12
CA GLU A 67 10.68 0.55 -6.45
C GLU A 67 11.54 1.68 -7.04
N ASP A 68 11.52 1.86 -8.36
CA ASP A 68 12.28 2.89 -9.07
C ASP A 68 11.92 4.33 -8.64
N LYS A 69 10.77 4.51 -7.98
CA LYS A 69 10.30 5.82 -7.53
C LYS A 69 10.85 6.22 -6.18
N PHE A 70 11.26 5.27 -5.33
CA PHE A 70 11.68 5.56 -3.95
C PHE A 70 12.99 4.92 -3.51
N LEU A 71 13.48 3.88 -4.20
CA LEU A 71 14.63 3.12 -3.72
C LEU A 71 15.93 3.93 -3.84
N ASN A 72 16.71 3.97 -2.76
CA ASN A 72 17.98 4.70 -2.64
C ASN A 72 17.84 6.22 -2.90
N LYS A 73 16.67 6.77 -2.59
CA LYS A 73 16.37 8.19 -2.65
C LYS A 73 16.04 8.68 -1.25
N LYS A 74 16.45 9.90 -0.94
CA LYS A 74 16.20 10.54 0.34
C LYS A 74 14.88 11.31 0.26
N PHE A 75 14.08 11.22 1.31
CA PHE A 75 12.80 11.89 1.41
C PHE A 75 12.67 12.60 2.75
N GLY A 76 12.01 13.75 2.77
CA GLY A 76 11.55 14.42 3.98
C GLY A 76 10.08 14.11 4.26
N TYR A 77 9.70 14.20 5.53
CA TYR A 77 8.29 14.30 5.92
C TYR A 77 7.83 15.76 5.74
N THR A 78 6.60 15.99 5.33
CA THR A 78 6.14 17.34 4.92
C THR A 78 5.93 18.32 6.08
N ASP A 79 5.90 17.82 7.31
CA ASP A 79 5.57 18.55 8.54
C ASP A 79 6.72 18.61 9.56
N THR A 80 7.86 17.98 9.26
CA THR A 80 9.03 17.94 10.15
C THR A 80 10.32 18.10 9.35
N SER A 81 11.43 18.38 10.05
CA SER A 81 12.77 18.33 9.46
C SER A 81 13.31 16.91 9.29
N ASP A 82 12.55 15.90 9.74
CA ASP A 82 12.97 14.52 9.68
C ASP A 82 13.03 14.00 8.24
N GLU A 83 13.94 13.07 8.03
CA GLU A 83 14.16 12.47 6.72
C GLU A 83 14.19 10.95 6.82
N PHE A 84 14.07 10.30 5.68
CA PHE A 84 14.24 8.87 5.58
C PHE A 84 14.75 8.46 4.21
N GLU A 85 15.26 7.23 4.14
CA GLU A 85 15.70 6.60 2.91
C GLU A 85 15.28 5.14 2.94
N ILE A 86 14.63 4.67 1.86
CA ILE A 86 14.28 3.26 1.70
C ILE A 86 15.32 2.59 0.82
N LYS A 87 15.90 1.51 1.33
CA LYS A 87 16.91 0.70 0.66
C LYS A 87 16.52 -0.76 0.59
N LYS A 88 17.28 -1.52 -0.19
CA LYS A 88 17.13 -2.96 -0.35
C LYS A 88 18.50 -3.64 -0.31
N ASP A 89 18.60 -4.70 0.47
CA ASP A 89 19.77 -5.58 0.54
C ASP A 89 19.35 -7.05 0.30
N ALA A 90 20.27 -7.98 0.52
CA ALA A 90 20.01 -9.42 0.34
C ALA A 90 18.91 -9.98 1.28
N LYS A 91 18.58 -9.29 2.37
CA LYS A 91 17.52 -9.66 3.31
C LYS A 91 16.18 -8.99 3.00
N GLY A 92 16.12 -8.09 2.02
CA GLY A 92 14.91 -7.39 1.61
C GLY A 92 15.00 -5.89 1.87
N TYR A 93 13.84 -5.27 2.09
CA TYR A 93 13.73 -3.82 2.24
C TYR A 93 14.03 -3.38 3.67
N TYR A 94 14.53 -2.16 3.81
CA TYR A 94 14.69 -1.49 5.08
C TYR A 94 14.57 0.02 4.91
N VAL A 95 14.12 0.70 5.95
CA VAL A 95 14.11 2.16 6.05
C VAL A 95 15.20 2.59 7.01
N ILE A 96 15.89 3.67 6.65
CA ILE A 96 16.75 4.44 7.55
C ILE A 96 15.99 5.74 7.83
N SER A 97 15.62 5.98 9.08
CA SER A 97 15.05 7.25 9.53
C SER A 97 16.14 8.12 10.14
N TYR A 98 16.10 9.41 9.85
CA TYR A 98 16.99 10.44 10.38
C TYR A 98 16.14 11.44 11.15
N TYR A 99 16.36 11.50 12.47
CA TYR A 99 15.65 12.41 13.37
C TYR A 99 16.54 13.60 13.69
N TYR A 100 16.05 14.81 13.41
CA TYR A 100 16.79 16.04 13.67
C TYR A 100 16.22 16.76 14.88
N ASP A 101 17.11 17.26 15.73
CA ASP A 101 16.74 18.14 16.82
C ASP A 101 16.48 19.53 16.25
N GLU A 102 15.21 19.94 16.19
CA GLU A 102 14.81 21.26 15.67
C GLU A 102 15.42 22.42 16.48
N ASP A 103 15.78 22.18 17.75
CA ASP A 103 16.40 23.18 18.61
C ASP A 103 17.93 23.21 18.49
N ASN A 104 18.53 22.27 17.75
CA ASN A 104 19.98 22.14 17.63
C ASN A 104 20.42 21.62 16.24
N GLU A 105 20.37 22.51 15.26
CA GLU A 105 20.78 22.23 13.87
C GLU A 105 22.23 21.71 13.71
N ALA A 106 23.11 21.91 14.71
CA ALA A 106 24.48 21.42 14.67
C ALA A 106 24.63 19.97 15.16
N ALA A 107 23.58 19.41 15.77
CA ALA A 107 23.59 18.03 16.23
C ALA A 107 23.54 17.05 15.05
N GLN A 108 24.27 15.94 15.17
CA GLN A 108 24.12 14.84 14.21
C GLN A 108 22.74 14.21 14.38
N ALA A 109 22.06 13.93 13.26
CA ALA A 109 20.77 13.23 13.29
C ALA A 109 20.87 11.90 14.04
N GLU A 110 19.89 11.63 14.90
CA GLU A 110 19.68 10.28 15.42
C GLU A 110 19.21 9.38 14.28
N LYS A 111 19.74 8.15 14.23
CA LYS A 111 19.50 7.22 13.12
C LYS A 111 18.82 5.96 13.62
N GLU A 112 17.71 5.62 13.00
CA GLU A 112 17.01 4.36 13.23
C GLU A 112 16.95 3.53 11.95
N VAL A 113 17.20 2.22 12.05
CA VAL A 113 17.09 1.30 10.91
C VAL A 113 16.07 0.22 11.21
N ARG A 114 15.04 0.09 10.37
CA ARG A 114 13.96 -0.91 10.53
C ARG A 114 13.76 -1.72 9.26
N ARG A 115 13.47 -3.01 9.43
CA ARG A 115 13.15 -3.92 8.32
C ARG A 115 11.73 -3.72 7.84
N LEU A 116 11.54 -3.82 6.54
CA LEU A 116 10.26 -3.64 5.87
C LEU A 116 9.88 -4.90 5.10
N LYS A 117 8.60 -5.24 5.14
CA LYS A 117 7.99 -6.29 4.31
C LYS A 117 7.05 -5.68 3.27
N VAL A 118 6.93 -6.35 2.12
CA VAL A 118 5.95 -6.01 1.09
C VAL A 118 4.55 -6.36 1.60
N TYR A 119 3.64 -5.41 1.47
CA TYR A 119 2.24 -5.56 1.81
C TYR A 119 1.37 -5.39 0.56
N LYS A 120 0.54 -6.41 0.27
CA LYS A 120 -0.37 -6.45 -0.89
C LYS A 120 0.28 -6.07 -2.24
N ASN A 121 1.58 -6.29 -2.38
CA ASN A 121 2.42 -6.00 -3.56
C ASN A 121 2.66 -4.52 -3.90
N PHE A 122 1.93 -3.57 -3.32
CA PHE A 122 2.03 -2.15 -3.68
C PHE A 122 2.61 -1.24 -2.58
N ALA A 123 2.80 -1.76 -1.36
CA ALA A 123 3.26 -0.98 -0.22
C ALA A 123 4.36 -1.70 0.57
N LEU A 124 5.07 -0.94 1.40
CA LEU A 124 5.99 -1.44 2.43
C LEU A 124 5.45 -1.10 3.82
N VAL A 125 5.62 -2.01 4.78
CA VAL A 125 5.28 -1.83 6.19
C VAL A 125 6.40 -2.38 7.07
N LYS A 126 6.57 -1.86 8.29
CA LYS A 126 7.60 -2.37 9.23
C LYS A 126 7.30 -3.83 9.63
N GLU A 127 8.36 -4.63 9.78
CA GLU A 127 8.23 -6.05 10.12
C GLU A 127 7.91 -6.32 11.59
N ASP A 128 8.34 -5.43 12.47
CA ASP A 128 8.24 -5.55 13.94
C ASP A 128 6.82 -5.37 14.49
N GLY A 129 5.83 -5.27 13.62
CA GLY A 129 4.41 -5.12 13.99
C GLY A 129 4.02 -3.68 14.28
N ASP A 130 4.98 -2.74 14.26
CA ASP A 130 4.70 -1.31 14.19
C ASP A 130 4.30 -0.92 12.76
N ASN A 131 3.09 -1.33 12.37
CA ASN A 131 2.51 -0.97 11.08
C ASN A 131 2.09 0.51 11.02
N SER A 132 2.60 1.36 11.92
CA SER A 132 2.19 2.75 12.04
C SER A 132 2.32 3.51 10.73
N MET A 133 3.43 3.29 10.00
CA MET A 133 3.65 3.89 8.68
C MET A 133 3.60 2.85 7.56
N VAL A 134 2.73 3.12 6.57
CA VAL A 134 2.59 2.33 5.34
C VAL A 134 3.11 3.16 4.18
N TYR A 135 4.26 2.80 3.62
CA TYR A 135 4.90 3.50 2.51
C TYR A 135 4.32 2.99 1.18
N ALA A 136 3.73 3.87 0.37
CA ALA A 136 3.14 3.49 -0.91
C ALA A 136 3.35 4.58 -1.98
N TYR A 137 3.47 4.18 -3.24
CA TYR A 137 3.53 5.12 -4.35
C TYR A 137 2.13 5.37 -4.92
N ASP A 138 1.65 6.61 -4.84
CA ASP A 138 0.39 7.01 -5.44
C ASP A 138 0.59 7.34 -6.92
N THR A 139 -0.13 6.61 -7.78
CA THR A 139 0.03 6.71 -9.25
C THR A 139 -0.62 7.95 -9.85
N LYS A 140 -1.58 8.57 -9.15
CA LYS A 140 -2.27 9.79 -9.58
C LYS A 140 -1.47 11.04 -9.19
N LEU A 141 -0.96 11.07 -7.96
CA LEU A 141 -0.11 12.14 -7.43
C LEU A 141 1.33 12.04 -7.92
N LYS A 142 1.76 10.83 -8.31
CA LYS A 142 3.14 10.49 -8.67
C LYS A 142 4.13 10.79 -7.53
N LYS A 143 3.74 10.44 -6.32
CA LYS A 143 4.50 10.69 -5.08
C LYS A 143 4.51 9.47 -4.19
N LEU A 144 5.57 9.37 -3.39
CA LEU A 144 5.59 8.49 -2.22
C LEU A 144 4.70 9.12 -1.13
N VAL A 145 3.83 8.30 -0.55
CA VAL A 145 2.83 8.72 0.45
C VAL A 145 2.74 7.73 1.59
N PHE A 146 2.14 8.16 2.69
CA PHE A 146 1.89 7.35 3.86
C PHE A 146 0.39 7.07 4.01
N LEU A 147 0.04 5.80 4.20
CA LEU A 147 -1.36 5.37 4.33
C LEU A 147 -1.75 5.12 5.78
N ASN A 148 -2.96 5.56 6.15
CA ASN A 148 -3.54 5.28 7.46
C ASN A 148 -4.24 3.90 7.46
N SER A 149 -4.88 3.54 8.58
CA SER A 149 -5.48 2.22 8.77
C SER A 149 -6.69 1.96 7.87
N ASN A 150 -7.26 3.03 7.30
CA ASN A 150 -8.35 2.99 6.33
C ASN A 150 -7.84 2.95 4.88
N GLY A 151 -6.52 2.90 4.66
CA GLY A 151 -5.89 2.91 3.35
C GLY A 151 -5.98 4.28 2.64
N LYS A 152 -6.21 5.35 3.41
CA LYS A 152 -6.24 6.73 2.91
C LYS A 152 -4.88 7.38 3.11
N ILE A 153 -4.53 8.30 2.23
CA ILE A 153 -3.32 9.11 2.37
C ILE A 153 -3.51 10.05 3.55
N PHE A 154 -2.59 9.98 4.52
CA PHE A 154 -2.57 10.91 5.64
C PHE A 154 -1.41 11.90 5.56
N LEU A 155 -0.33 11.55 4.85
CA LEU A 155 0.86 12.38 4.66
C LEU A 155 1.53 12.10 3.30
N GLU A 156 2.11 13.13 2.69
CA GLU A 156 2.97 13.02 1.50
C GLU A 156 4.45 13.09 1.89
N ALA A 157 5.31 12.37 1.17
CA ALA A 157 6.76 12.53 1.27
C ALA A 157 7.29 13.52 0.22
N THR A 158 8.34 14.24 0.58
CA THR A 158 9.05 15.17 -0.33
C THR A 158 10.40 14.57 -0.71
N GLU A 159 10.65 14.32 -1.99
CA GLU A 159 11.98 13.87 -2.44
C GLU A 159 12.99 14.99 -2.22
N MET A 160 14.10 14.69 -1.54
CA MET A 160 15.18 15.62 -1.25
C MET A 160 16.22 15.56 -2.37
N GLU A 161 16.79 16.71 -2.73
CA GLU A 161 17.86 16.82 -3.75
C GLU A 161 19.23 16.33 -3.27
#